data_AF-A0A2K8U6A3-F1
#
_entry.id   AF-A0A2K8U6A3-F1
#
_cell.length_a   1.000
_cell.length_b   1.000
_cell.length_c   1.000
_cell.angle_alpha   90.00
_cell.angle_beta   90.00
_cell.angle_gamma   90.00
#
_symmetry.space_group_name_H-M   'P 1'
#
loop_
_entity.id
_entity.type
_entity.pdbx_description
1 polymer ?
#
loop_
_entity_poly.entity_id
_entity_poly.type
_entity_poly.pdbx_seq_one_letter_code
_entity_poly.pdbx_strand_id
1 'polypeptide(L)'
;MNAFKSPASRLANLFQRSRDAWKAKALERQQRLRAAEVKIRDLEHSRAQWKARALKAERARTGAEEAAAPADDEPADEPPHLALSPPVGHHYSVMVMQLTMRLYLHAGLGSRGVARVLNLFGASLPVAAPAHTTVLNWVYRCGLAILNRQPQWRTDWIYVADHTIALGASKCLVILGIPVSALAQSGYSPCHGGAALT
;
A
#
# COMPACT_ATOMS: atom_id res chain seq x y z
N MET A 1 -18.85 40.02 27.76
CA MET A 1 -18.81 38.55 27.71
C MET A 1 -20.22 38.06 27.48
N ASN A 2 -20.51 37.50 26.29
CA ASN A 2 -21.89 37.14 25.93
C ASN A 2 -22.36 35.94 26.75
N ALA A 3 -23.31 36.16 27.65
CA ALA A 3 -24.02 35.11 28.36
C ALA A 3 -24.86 34.30 27.36
N PHE A 4 -24.74 32.97 27.42
CA PHE A 4 -25.58 32.08 26.63
C PHE A 4 -27.06 32.38 26.88
N LYS A 5 -27.88 32.45 25.83
CA LYS A 5 -29.33 32.71 25.92
C LYS A 5 -30.12 31.59 26.62
N SER A 6 -29.48 30.45 26.91
CA SER A 6 -30.11 29.27 27.50
C SER A 6 -29.92 29.23 29.03
N PRO A 7 -30.90 28.71 29.80
CA PRO A 7 -30.76 28.54 31.24
C PRO A 7 -29.52 27.71 31.62
N ALA A 8 -28.84 28.09 32.70
CA ALA A 8 -27.61 27.44 33.16
C ALA A 8 -27.77 25.93 33.40
N SER A 9 -28.93 25.48 33.89
CA SER A 9 -29.24 24.06 34.12
C SER A 9 -29.27 23.22 32.82
N ARG A 10 -29.76 23.80 31.72
CA ARG A 10 -29.74 23.14 30.41
C ARG A 10 -28.31 23.05 29.86
N LEU A 11 -27.52 24.11 30.03
CA LEU A 11 -26.12 24.13 29.61
C LEU A 11 -25.28 23.13 30.40
N ALA A 12 -25.46 23.05 31.72
CA ALA A 12 -24.75 22.08 32.56
C ALA A 12 -25.02 20.64 32.12
N ASN A 13 -26.30 20.29 31.90
CA ASN A 13 -26.68 18.97 31.39
C ASN A 13 -26.11 18.68 29.98
N LEU A 14 -26.14 19.68 29.09
CA LEU A 14 -25.58 19.57 27.75
C LEU A 14 -24.08 19.30 27.79
N PHE A 15 -23.33 20.06 28.60
CA PHE A 15 -21.89 19.89 28.75
C PHE A 15 -21.52 18.57 29.41
N GLN A 16 -22.28 18.13 30.42
CA GLN A 16 -22.07 16.83 31.06
C GLN A 16 -22.27 15.68 30.05
N ARG A 17 -23.38 15.69 29.30
CA ARG A 17 -23.64 14.69 28.25
C ARG A 17 -22.57 14.70 27.17
N SER A 18 -22.16 15.88 26.72
CA SER A 18 -21.10 16.04 25.72
C SER A 18 -19.77 15.44 26.20
N ARG A 19 -19.37 15.75 27.44
CA ARG A 19 -18.16 15.21 28.08
C ARG A 19 -18.22 13.69 28.19
N ASP A 20 -19.34 13.16 28.69
CA ASP A 20 -19.47 11.73 28.93
C ASP A 20 -19.51 10.94 27.60
N ALA A 21 -20.17 11.49 26.56
CA ALA A 21 -20.13 10.95 25.21
C ALA A 21 -18.71 10.99 24.61
N TRP A 22 -17.93 12.04 24.86
CA TRP A 22 -16.54 12.11 24.42
C TRP A 22 -15.67 11.05 25.10
N LYS A 23 -15.84 10.84 26.41
CA LYS A 23 -15.13 9.79 27.17
C LYS A 23 -15.47 8.39 26.62
N ALA A 24 -16.75 8.13 26.37
CA ALA A 24 -17.20 6.85 25.79
C ALA A 24 -16.54 6.60 24.41
N LYS A 25 -16.55 7.60 23.52
CA LYS A 25 -15.90 7.51 22.21
C LYS A 25 -14.38 7.29 22.30
N ALA A 26 -13.73 7.93 23.26
CA ALA A 26 -12.29 7.77 23.47
C ALA A 26 -11.95 6.33 23.91
N LEU A 27 -12.73 5.77 24.84
CA LEU A 27 -12.57 4.39 25.31
C LEU A 27 -12.81 3.38 24.18
N GLU A 28 -13.87 3.55 23.40
CA GLU A 28 -14.18 2.70 22.24
C GLU A 28 -13.04 2.72 21.22
N ARG A 29 -12.47 3.90 20.93
CA ARG A 29 -11.30 4.04 20.05
C ARG A 29 -10.09 3.31 20.61
N GLN A 30 -9.82 3.45 21.91
CA GLN A 30 -8.70 2.77 22.55
C GLN A 30 -8.84 1.25 22.46
N GLN A 31 -10.04 0.71 22.67
CA GLN A 31 -10.32 -0.72 22.53
C GLN A 31 -10.10 -1.20 21.08
N ARG A 32 -10.57 -0.44 20.09
CA ARG A 32 -10.35 -0.74 18.66
C ARG A 32 -8.87 -0.74 18.29
N LEU A 33 -8.10 0.23 18.79
CA LEU A 33 -6.65 0.30 18.54
C LEU A 33 -5.95 -0.95 19.10
N ARG A 34 -6.22 -1.31 20.37
CA ARG A 34 -5.64 -2.52 20.98
C ARG A 34 -6.01 -3.79 20.20
N ALA A 35 -7.26 -3.91 19.77
CA ALA A 35 -7.70 -5.06 18.98
C ALA A 35 -6.99 -5.14 17.61
N ALA A 36 -6.79 -3.99 16.96
CA ALA A 36 -6.05 -3.92 15.70
C ALA A 36 -4.57 -4.28 15.88
N GLU A 37 -3.93 -3.79 16.94
CA GLU A 37 -2.53 -4.10 17.28
C GLU A 37 -2.30 -5.60 17.50
N VAL A 38 -3.20 -6.26 18.25
CA VAL A 38 -3.14 -7.73 18.45
C VAL A 38 -3.24 -8.44 17.10
N LYS A 39 -4.20 -8.04 16.26
CA LYS A 39 -4.38 -8.64 14.94
C LYS A 39 -3.17 -8.46 14.03
N ILE A 40 -2.52 -7.29 14.05
CA ILE A 40 -1.29 -7.03 13.30
C ILE A 40 -0.18 -7.98 13.77
N ARG A 41 0.02 -8.08 15.08
CA ARG A 41 1.03 -8.97 15.68
C ARG A 41 0.82 -10.43 15.25
N ASP A 42 -0.41 -10.93 15.30
CA ASP A 42 -0.72 -12.31 14.92
C ASP A 42 -0.49 -12.55 13.42
N LEU A 43 -0.87 -11.58 12.57
CA LEU A 43 -0.65 -11.64 11.13
C LEU A 43 0.84 -11.58 10.78
N GLU A 44 1.63 -10.79 11.49
CA GLU A 44 3.09 -10.73 11.32
C GLU A 44 3.74 -12.07 11.70
N HIS A 45 3.32 -12.67 12.82
CA HIS A 45 3.82 -13.98 13.23
C HIS A 45 3.47 -15.06 12.20
N SER A 46 2.22 -15.10 11.74
CA SER A 46 1.80 -16.04 10.68
C SER A 46 2.61 -15.83 9.39
N ARG A 47 2.81 -14.57 8.96
CA ARG A 47 3.63 -14.26 7.77
C ARG A 47 5.08 -14.71 7.93
N ALA A 48 5.68 -14.51 9.10
CA ALA A 48 7.04 -14.94 9.38
C ALA A 48 7.17 -16.47 9.28
N GLN A 49 6.21 -17.20 9.85
CA GLN A 49 6.15 -18.67 9.73
C GLN A 49 6.04 -19.11 8.26
N TRP A 50 5.14 -18.50 7.48
CA TRP A 50 4.99 -18.82 6.05
C TRP A 50 6.25 -18.49 5.25
N LYS A 51 6.91 -17.36 5.54
CA LYS A 51 8.18 -16.98 4.92
C LYS A 51 9.28 -17.98 5.24
N ALA A 52 9.41 -18.42 6.49
CA ALA A 52 10.37 -19.43 6.90
C ALA A 52 10.13 -20.77 6.22
N ARG A 53 8.86 -21.19 6.11
CA ARG A 53 8.46 -22.41 5.38
C ARG A 53 8.82 -22.34 3.90
N ALA A 54 8.52 -21.22 3.25
CA ALA A 54 8.84 -20.99 1.84
C ALA A 54 10.35 -21.05 1.62
N LEU A 55 11.13 -20.35 2.45
CA LEU A 55 12.59 -20.35 2.35
C LEU A 55 13.20 -21.76 2.57
N LYS A 56 12.66 -22.53 3.51
CA LYS A 56 13.08 -23.93 3.73
C LYS A 56 12.78 -24.81 2.51
N ALA A 57 11.60 -24.63 1.90
CA ALA A 57 11.19 -25.37 0.71
C ALA A 57 11.97 -24.95 -0.55
N GLU A 58 12.42 -23.70 -0.62
CA GLU A 58 13.30 -23.19 -1.67
C GLU A 58 14.70 -23.78 -1.54
N ARG A 59 15.32 -23.71 -0.35
CA ARG A 59 16.62 -24.33 -0.07
C ARG A 59 16.64 -25.85 -0.32
N ALA A 60 15.56 -26.54 0.00
CA ALA A 60 15.44 -27.97 -0.29
C ALA A 60 15.34 -28.27 -1.79
N ARG A 61 14.80 -27.34 -2.58
CA ARG A 61 14.77 -27.42 -4.05
C ARG A 61 16.14 -27.12 -4.65
N THR A 62 16.79 -26.06 -4.21
CA THR A 62 18.14 -25.69 -4.66
C THR A 62 19.14 -26.82 -4.35
N GLY A 63 19.09 -27.42 -3.17
CA GLY A 63 19.93 -28.57 -2.83
C GLY A 63 19.59 -29.86 -3.61
N ALA A 64 18.36 -30.00 -4.11
CA ALA A 64 17.98 -31.10 -5.00
C ALA A 64 18.37 -30.84 -6.47
N GLU A 65 18.39 -29.57 -6.90
CA GLU A 65 18.86 -29.12 -8.21
C GLU A 65 20.40 -29.14 -8.30
N GLU A 66 21.12 -28.75 -7.25
CA GLU A 66 22.59 -28.86 -7.13
C GLU A 66 23.06 -30.33 -7.17
N ALA A 67 22.26 -31.27 -6.67
CA ALA A 67 22.54 -32.70 -6.75
C ALA A 67 22.25 -33.31 -8.14
N ALA A 68 21.60 -32.56 -9.04
CA ALA A 68 21.11 -33.03 -10.33
C ALA A 68 21.69 -32.27 -11.54
N ALA A 69 22.70 -31.41 -11.34
CA ALA A 69 23.19 -30.52 -12.39
C ALA A 69 23.91 -31.24 -13.56
N PRO A 70 23.48 -31.05 -14.83
CA PRO A 70 24.38 -30.95 -15.98
C PRO A 70 24.86 -29.50 -16.18
N ALA A 71 25.96 -29.37 -16.92
CA ALA A 71 26.77 -28.16 -17.08
C ALA A 71 26.06 -26.98 -17.77
N ASP A 72 26.33 -25.80 -17.20
CA ASP A 72 26.39 -24.42 -17.71
C ASP A 72 25.69 -24.06 -19.03
N ASP A 73 24.70 -23.17 -18.92
CA ASP A 73 24.44 -22.13 -19.92
C ASP A 73 24.28 -20.78 -19.19
N GLU A 74 25.14 -19.81 -19.50
CA GLU A 74 25.08 -18.44 -18.99
C GLU A 74 23.84 -17.71 -19.54
N PRO A 75 23.06 -16.98 -18.72
CA PRO A 75 22.00 -16.15 -19.24
C PRO A 75 22.57 -14.80 -19.70
N ALA A 76 22.50 -14.59 -21.01
CA ALA A 76 22.69 -13.29 -21.65
C ALA A 76 21.68 -12.25 -21.13
N ASP A 77 22.12 -11.00 -21.00
CA ASP A 77 21.31 -9.82 -20.72
C ASP A 77 20.24 -9.63 -21.82
N GLU A 78 19.04 -10.20 -21.61
CA GLU A 78 17.85 -9.89 -22.40
C GLU A 78 17.06 -8.75 -21.73
N PRO A 79 16.56 -7.76 -22.50
CA PRO A 79 15.68 -6.71 -22.00
C PRO A 79 14.44 -7.33 -21.34
N PRO A 80 13.72 -6.63 -20.44
CA PRO A 80 12.65 -7.22 -19.65
C PRO A 80 11.47 -7.60 -20.55
N HIS A 81 11.54 -8.78 -21.15
CA HIS A 81 10.41 -9.46 -21.73
C HIS A 81 9.41 -9.66 -20.59
N LEU A 82 8.15 -9.31 -20.85
CA LEU A 82 7.03 -9.56 -19.94
C LEU A 82 6.96 -11.07 -19.70
N ALA A 83 7.70 -11.56 -18.71
CA ALA A 83 7.79 -12.98 -18.41
C ALA A 83 6.38 -13.54 -18.23
N LEU A 84 5.98 -14.37 -19.19
CA LEU A 84 4.69 -15.03 -19.21
C LEU A 84 4.65 -16.16 -18.17
N SER A 85 5.82 -16.64 -17.73
CA SER A 85 5.94 -17.56 -16.61
C SER A 85 5.74 -16.84 -15.27
N PRO A 86 5.00 -17.44 -14.32
CA PRO A 86 4.92 -16.95 -12.95
C PRO A 86 6.28 -17.01 -12.25
N PRO A 87 6.68 -15.95 -11.52
CA PRO A 87 7.82 -16.02 -10.61
C PRO A 87 7.66 -17.15 -9.58
N VAL A 88 8.78 -17.60 -9.01
CA VAL A 88 8.78 -18.67 -8.00
C VAL A 88 7.80 -18.35 -6.87
N GLY A 89 6.90 -19.30 -6.59
CA GLY A 89 5.89 -19.18 -5.55
C GLY A 89 4.71 -18.26 -5.90
N HIS A 90 4.54 -17.88 -7.16
CA HIS A 90 3.40 -17.08 -7.63
C HIS A 90 2.57 -17.86 -8.66
N HIS A 91 1.28 -17.54 -8.73
CA HIS A 91 0.34 -18.17 -9.67
C HIS A 91 0.14 -17.33 -10.94
N TYR A 92 0.34 -16.01 -10.85
CA TYR A 92 0.17 -15.08 -11.95
C TYR A 92 1.53 -14.68 -12.50
N SER A 93 1.60 -14.50 -13.82
CA SER A 93 2.79 -14.01 -14.51
C SER A 93 3.12 -12.56 -14.13
N VAL A 94 4.37 -12.16 -14.34
CA VAL A 94 4.81 -10.77 -14.12
C VAL A 94 3.99 -9.81 -14.99
N MET A 95 3.65 -10.24 -16.21
CA MET A 95 2.79 -9.49 -17.12
C MET A 95 1.42 -9.15 -16.49
N VAL A 96 0.74 -10.15 -15.91
CA VAL A 96 -0.57 -9.95 -15.27
C VAL A 96 -0.45 -9.02 -14.06
N MET A 97 0.60 -9.18 -13.26
CA MET A 97 0.86 -8.32 -12.09
C MET A 97 1.09 -6.86 -12.51
N GLN A 98 1.95 -6.62 -13.50
CA GLN A 98 2.25 -5.28 -14.01
C GLN A 98 1.01 -4.63 -14.66
N LEU A 99 0.26 -5.37 -15.47
CA LEU A 99 -0.97 -4.88 -16.08
C LEU A 99 -2.01 -4.51 -15.01
N THR A 100 -2.18 -5.37 -14.01
CA THR A 100 -3.05 -5.11 -12.84
C THR A 100 -2.65 -3.80 -12.15
N MET A 101 -1.35 -3.59 -11.92
CA MET A 101 -0.82 -2.37 -11.31
C MET A 101 -1.11 -1.13 -12.15
N ARG A 102 -0.89 -1.19 -13.46
CA ARG A 102 -1.17 -0.06 -14.35
C ARG A 102 -2.65 0.30 -14.36
N LEU A 103 -3.53 -0.70 -14.41
CA LEU A 103 -4.97 -0.50 -14.36
C LEU A 103 -5.42 0.13 -13.03
N TYR A 104 -4.84 -0.27 -11.91
CA TYR A 104 -5.19 0.27 -10.60
C TYR A 104 -4.61 1.68 -10.37
N LEU A 105 -3.32 1.88 -10.63
CA LEU A 105 -2.58 3.09 -10.27
C LEU A 105 -2.66 4.20 -11.32
N HIS A 106 -2.72 3.85 -12.61
CA HIS A 106 -2.68 4.84 -13.70
C HIS A 106 -4.05 5.03 -14.38
N ALA A 107 -4.85 3.97 -14.50
CA ALA A 107 -6.20 4.08 -15.07
C ALA A 107 -7.29 4.41 -14.03
N GLY A 108 -6.93 4.52 -12.74
CA GLY A 108 -7.86 4.89 -11.66
C GLY A 108 -8.94 3.86 -11.37
N LEU A 109 -8.76 2.60 -11.79
CA LEU A 109 -9.75 1.56 -11.55
C LEU A 109 -9.65 1.06 -10.10
N GLY A 110 -10.80 0.94 -9.44
CA GLY A 110 -10.88 0.16 -8.21
C GLY A 110 -10.54 -1.32 -8.46
N SER A 111 -10.10 -2.04 -7.44
CA SER A 111 -9.62 -3.42 -7.57
C SER A 111 -10.70 -4.38 -8.10
N ARG A 112 -12.00 -4.06 -7.97
CA ARG A 112 -13.10 -4.85 -8.56
C ARG A 112 -13.23 -4.54 -10.03
N GLY A 113 -13.02 -3.28 -10.39
CA GLY A 113 -12.95 -2.82 -11.78
C GLY A 113 -11.81 -3.50 -12.51
N VAL A 114 -10.61 -3.54 -11.91
CA VAL A 114 -9.45 -4.25 -12.49
C VAL A 114 -9.77 -5.72 -12.78
N ALA A 115 -10.32 -6.44 -11.80
CA ALA A 115 -10.71 -7.85 -11.99
C ALA A 115 -11.77 -8.02 -13.10
N ARG A 116 -12.75 -7.12 -13.20
CA ARG A 116 -13.76 -7.15 -14.27
C ARG A 116 -13.16 -6.90 -15.65
N VAL A 117 -12.32 -5.87 -15.76
CA VAL A 117 -11.65 -5.52 -17.03
C VAL A 117 -10.77 -6.68 -17.50
N LEU A 118 -9.96 -7.28 -16.62
CA LEU A 118 -9.13 -8.42 -16.99
C LEU A 118 -9.96 -9.64 -17.41
N ASN A 119 -11.12 -9.88 -16.77
CA ASN A 119 -12.04 -10.94 -17.21
C ASN A 119 -12.58 -10.72 -18.63
N LEU A 120 -12.86 -9.47 -19.03
CA LEU A 120 -13.34 -9.16 -20.39
C LEU A 120 -12.32 -9.56 -21.46
N PHE A 121 -11.02 -9.48 -21.14
CA PHE A 121 -9.94 -9.82 -22.05
C PHE A 121 -9.46 -11.27 -21.92
N GLY A 122 -10.00 -12.07 -20.99
CA GLY A 122 -9.52 -13.44 -20.75
C GLY A 122 -9.69 -14.40 -21.94
N ALA A 123 -10.59 -14.08 -22.88
CA ALA A 123 -10.79 -14.86 -24.11
C ALA A 123 -9.81 -14.49 -25.24
N SER A 124 -9.24 -13.27 -25.21
CA SER A 124 -8.42 -12.70 -26.28
C SER A 124 -6.96 -12.51 -25.89
N LEU A 125 -6.67 -12.46 -24.59
CA LEU A 125 -5.33 -12.34 -24.03
C LEU A 125 -5.10 -13.47 -23.03
N PRO A 126 -3.85 -13.97 -22.86
CA PRO A 126 -3.49 -14.97 -21.87
C PRO A 126 -3.45 -14.36 -20.46
N VAL A 127 -4.54 -13.73 -20.03
CA VAL A 127 -4.70 -13.05 -18.74
C VAL A 127 -5.78 -13.74 -17.93
N ALA A 128 -5.39 -14.34 -16.80
CA ALA A 128 -6.34 -14.76 -15.79
C ALA A 128 -6.66 -13.59 -14.88
N ALA A 129 -7.95 -13.32 -14.64
CA ALA A 129 -8.34 -12.25 -13.74
C ALA A 129 -8.03 -12.60 -12.29
N PRO A 130 -7.21 -11.80 -11.59
CA PRO A 130 -6.98 -11.98 -10.16
C PRO A 130 -8.23 -11.62 -9.37
N ALA A 131 -8.42 -12.31 -8.24
CA ALA A 131 -9.41 -11.88 -7.25
C ALA A 131 -9.09 -10.45 -6.76
N HIS A 132 -10.12 -9.68 -6.42
CA HIS A 132 -9.99 -8.32 -5.88
C HIS A 132 -8.97 -8.20 -4.75
N THR A 133 -8.97 -9.17 -3.83
CA THR A 133 -8.06 -9.22 -2.68
C THR A 133 -6.61 -9.45 -3.13
N THR A 134 -6.38 -10.21 -4.20
CA THR A 134 -5.06 -10.38 -4.82
C THR A 134 -4.55 -9.06 -5.40
N VAL A 135 -5.41 -8.30 -6.10
CA VAL A 135 -5.08 -6.96 -6.59
C VAL A 135 -4.66 -6.05 -5.43
N LEU A 136 -5.47 -5.98 -4.37
CA LEU A 136 -5.14 -5.18 -3.18
C LEU A 136 -3.84 -5.63 -2.52
N ASN A 137 -3.60 -6.93 -2.40
CA ASN A 137 -2.38 -7.46 -1.80
C ASN A 137 -1.13 -7.03 -2.56
N TRP A 138 -1.17 -7.03 -3.90
CA TRP A 138 -0.05 -6.52 -4.68
C TRP A 138 0.12 -5.01 -4.46
N VAL A 139 -0.96 -4.23 -4.51
CA VAL A 139 -0.92 -2.77 -4.27
C VAL A 139 -0.33 -2.45 -2.90
N TYR A 140 -0.73 -3.19 -1.85
CA TYR A 140 -0.18 -3.03 -0.52
C TYR A 140 1.30 -3.43 -0.43
N ARG A 141 1.74 -4.45 -1.17
CA ARG A 141 3.17 -4.80 -1.23
C ARG A 141 3.99 -3.69 -1.89
N CYS A 142 3.50 -3.11 -2.99
CA CYS A 142 4.13 -1.97 -3.63
C CYS A 142 4.16 -0.75 -2.70
N GLY A 143 3.04 -0.43 -2.05
CA GLY A 143 2.97 0.66 -1.07
C GLY A 143 3.92 0.44 0.11
N LEU A 144 3.98 -0.77 0.65
CA LEU A 144 4.91 -1.13 1.72
C LEU A 144 6.37 -1.01 1.27
N ALA A 145 6.70 -1.42 0.04
CA ALA A 145 8.05 -1.27 -0.51
C ALA A 145 8.45 0.21 -0.62
N ILE A 146 7.53 1.07 -1.06
CA ILE A 146 7.75 2.54 -1.12
C ILE A 146 7.95 3.11 0.28
N LEU A 147 7.12 2.72 1.25
CA LEU A 147 7.21 3.21 2.63
C LEU A 147 8.47 2.73 3.37
N ASN A 148 8.97 1.55 3.03
CA ASN A 148 10.20 1.00 3.61
C ASN A 148 11.46 1.50 2.91
N ARG A 149 11.33 2.27 1.84
CA ARG A 149 12.48 2.85 1.16
C ARG A 149 13.15 3.86 2.08
N GLN A 150 14.47 3.74 2.25
CA GLN A 150 15.21 4.73 2.99
C GLN A 150 15.10 6.09 2.29
N PRO A 151 14.66 7.16 2.99
CA PRO A 151 14.58 8.47 2.40
C PRO A 151 15.99 8.97 2.09
N GLN A 152 16.16 9.58 0.91
CA GLN A 152 17.41 10.24 0.56
C GLN A 152 17.62 11.44 1.51
N TRP A 153 18.79 11.48 2.16
CA TRP A 153 19.16 12.66 2.94
C TRP A 153 19.48 13.82 1.99
N ARG A 154 18.86 14.97 2.23
CA ARG A 154 19.11 16.20 1.48
C ARG A 154 18.88 17.42 2.38
N THR A 155 19.51 18.53 2.03
CA THR A 155 19.39 19.81 2.75
C THR A 155 18.49 20.81 2.03
N ASP A 156 18.05 20.50 0.80
CA ASP A 156 17.31 21.37 -0.10
C ASP A 156 15.85 20.96 -0.26
N TRP A 157 15.25 20.39 0.79
CA TRP A 157 13.84 20.02 0.77
C TRP A 157 12.93 21.22 1.00
N ILE A 158 11.92 21.36 0.16
CA ILE A 158 10.69 22.11 0.44
C ILE A 158 9.65 21.09 0.88
N TYR A 159 9.08 21.28 2.07
CA TYR A 159 8.06 20.37 2.61
C TYR A 159 6.66 20.94 2.43
N VAL A 160 5.76 20.12 1.89
CA VAL A 160 4.32 20.37 1.88
C VAL A 160 3.67 19.35 2.80
N ALA A 161 3.03 19.82 3.87
CA ALA A 161 2.30 18.98 4.80
C ALA A 161 0.81 19.23 4.62
N ASP A 162 0.05 18.17 4.36
CA ASP A 162 -1.40 18.23 4.26
C ASP A 162 -2.06 17.05 4.98
N HIS A 163 -3.26 17.29 5.48
CA HIS A 163 -4.08 16.27 6.11
C HIS A 163 -5.19 15.86 5.15
N THR A 164 -5.22 14.59 4.78
CA THR A 164 -6.32 14.07 3.95
C THR A 164 -7.63 14.11 4.75
N ILE A 165 -8.65 14.77 4.21
CA ILE A 165 -9.99 14.79 4.79
C ILE A 165 -10.63 13.41 4.57
N ALA A 166 -10.54 12.57 5.61
CA ALA A 166 -11.25 11.31 5.86
C ALA A 166 -11.69 10.46 4.64
N LEU A 167 -10.91 9.41 4.35
CA LEU A 167 -11.41 8.17 3.75
C LEU A 167 -11.34 7.06 4.82
N GLY A 168 -12.43 6.86 5.56
CA GLY A 168 -12.54 5.85 6.62
C GLY A 168 -12.31 6.38 8.04
N ALA A 169 -11.92 5.49 8.97
CA ALA A 169 -11.86 5.79 10.40
C ALA A 169 -10.60 6.56 10.87
N SER A 170 -9.61 6.73 9.99
CA SER A 170 -8.31 7.31 10.31
C SER A 170 -8.04 8.55 9.46
N LYS A 171 -7.29 9.49 10.04
CA LYS A 171 -6.73 10.64 9.31
C LYS A 171 -5.32 10.28 8.86
N CYS A 172 -4.95 10.63 7.63
CA CYS A 172 -3.58 10.52 7.14
C CYS A 172 -2.95 11.92 7.12
N LEU A 173 -1.75 12.06 7.66
CA LEU A 173 -0.88 13.22 7.43
C LEU A 173 0.07 12.83 6.30
N VAL A 174 0.02 13.58 5.21
CA VAL A 174 0.93 13.42 4.07
C VAL A 174 1.97 14.53 4.15
N ILE A 175 3.25 14.16 4.19
CA ILE A 175 4.38 15.07 4.11
C ILE A 175 5.08 14.78 2.78
N LEU A 176 4.95 15.69 1.83
CA LEU A 176 5.63 15.64 0.55
C LEU A 176 6.91 16.46 0.61
N GLY A 177 8.06 15.83 0.37
CA GLY A 177 9.34 16.51 0.16
C GLY A 177 9.55 16.78 -1.33
N ILE A 178 9.80 18.03 -1.69
CA ILE A 178 10.11 18.46 -3.05
C ILE A 178 11.52 19.09 -3.05
N PRO A 179 12.46 18.61 -3.88
CA PRO A 179 13.74 19.29 -4.02
C PRO A 179 13.60 20.69 -4.59
N VAL A 180 14.35 21.67 -4.06
CA VAL A 180 14.41 23.03 -4.63
C VAL A 180 14.78 22.99 -6.12
N SER A 181 15.74 22.14 -6.49
CA SER A 181 16.17 21.98 -7.88
C SER A 181 15.07 21.45 -8.81
N ALA A 182 14.17 20.60 -8.29
CA ALA A 182 13.05 20.05 -9.06
C ALA A 182 11.96 21.11 -9.25
N LEU A 183 11.70 21.92 -8.22
CA LEU A 183 10.70 22.98 -8.26
C LEU A 183 11.13 24.13 -9.20
N ALA A 184 12.44 24.42 -9.28
CA ALA A 184 12.97 25.40 -10.22
C ALA A 184 12.70 25.01 -11.70
N GLN A 185 12.71 23.72 -12.03
CA GLN A 185 12.47 23.23 -13.39
C GLN A 185 11.03 23.45 -13.86
N SER A 186 10.07 23.53 -12.93
CA SER A 186 8.66 23.77 -13.24
C SER A 186 8.25 25.24 -13.09
N GLY A 187 9.21 26.17 -13.01
CA GLY A 187 8.92 27.59 -12.80
C GLY A 187 8.28 27.87 -11.45
N TYR A 188 8.63 27.09 -10.42
CA TYR A 188 8.10 27.15 -9.07
C TYR A 188 6.62 26.78 -8.89
N SER A 189 6.04 26.13 -9.90
CA SER A 189 4.67 25.63 -9.85
C SER A 189 4.64 24.12 -9.70
N PRO A 190 4.05 23.54 -8.64
CA PRO A 190 3.88 22.10 -8.52
C PRO A 190 2.96 21.58 -9.62
N CYS A 191 3.47 20.69 -10.48
CA CYS A 191 2.70 20.08 -11.57
C CYS A 191 2.59 18.55 -11.37
N HIS A 192 1.47 17.98 -11.79
CA HIS A 192 1.19 16.54 -11.61
C HIS A 192 2.23 15.61 -12.28
N GLY A 193 2.97 16.09 -13.28
CA GLY A 193 4.00 15.32 -13.99
C GLY A 193 5.42 15.43 -13.44
N GLY A 194 5.68 16.34 -12.49
CA GLY A 194 7.04 16.63 -11.99
C GLY A 194 7.43 15.88 -10.70
N ALA A 195 6.45 15.31 -10.00
CA ALA A 195 6.67 14.54 -8.79
C ALA A 195 7.02 13.08 -9.14
N ALA A 196 8.13 12.88 -9.85
CA ALA A 196 8.73 11.55 -9.91
C ALA A 196 9.14 11.18 -8.47
N LEU A 197 8.43 10.21 -7.90
CA LEU A 197 8.79 9.55 -6.66
C LEU A 197 10.21 8.99 -6.81
N THR A 198 11.18 9.77 -6.33
CA THR A 198 12.58 9.39 -6.33
C THR A 198 12.91 8.48 -5.19
#